data_AF-A0A8C5L8K1-F1
#
_entry.id   AF-A0A8C5L8K1-F1
#
_cell.length_a   1.000
_cell.length_b   1.000
_cell.length_c   1.000
_cell.angle_alpha   90.00
_cell.angle_beta   90.00
_cell.angle_gamma   90.00
#
_symmetry.space_group_name_H-M   'P 1'
#
loop_
_entity.id
_entity.type
_entity.pdbx_description
1 polymer ?
#
loop_
_entity_poly.entity_id
_entity_poly.type
_entity_poly.pdbx_seq_one_letter_code
_entity_poly.pdbx_strand_id
1 'polypeptide(L)'
;MTDCEFAYVHSLAQDYLQCVWQEPSLCPAPSKASRLLQKVAFSAQKEVEKNLKPYLENFEVTSIDDARIIFNQVMEKEFEDGIINWGRIVTIFAFGGVLLKKLPRQQTDLDVDTNEQISSFVAEFITNNTGEWIRQNGGWENGFIKKFEPTSGWLVLLDVAGHIWEMLFYLKQ
;
A
#
# COMPACT_ATOMS: atom_id res chain seq x y z
N MET A 1 -8.08 10.29 17.09
CA MET A 1 -7.23 10.75 15.99
C MET A 1 -6.19 11.68 16.58
N THR A 2 -4.89 11.35 16.47
CA THR A 2 -3.84 12.33 16.76
C THR A 2 -3.24 12.79 15.43
N ASP A 3 -3.08 14.10 15.23
CA ASP A 3 -2.54 14.67 13.98
C ASP A 3 -1.15 14.11 13.66
N CYS A 4 -0.41 13.71 14.69
CA CYS A 4 0.91 13.07 14.58
C CYS A 4 0.87 11.67 13.94
N GLU A 5 -0.16 10.86 14.22
CA GLU A 5 -0.29 9.51 13.65
C GLU A 5 -0.56 9.58 12.16
N PHE A 6 -1.47 10.46 11.73
CA PHE A 6 -1.75 10.69 10.32
C PHE A 6 -0.48 11.16 9.60
N ALA A 7 0.19 12.20 10.11
CA ALA A 7 1.39 12.75 9.49
C ALA A 7 2.50 11.70 9.32
N TYR A 8 2.68 10.81 10.29
CA TYR A 8 3.69 9.75 10.19
C TYR A 8 3.32 8.71 9.12
N VAL A 9 2.07 8.23 9.11
CA VAL A 9 1.60 7.28 8.09
C VAL A 9 1.65 7.89 6.69
N HIS A 10 1.27 9.16 6.57
CA HIS A 10 1.36 9.93 5.34
C HIS A 10 2.78 9.97 4.80
N SER A 11 3.77 10.26 5.66
CA SER A 11 5.18 10.27 5.25
C SER A 11 5.65 8.89 4.74
N LEU A 12 5.21 7.80 5.36
CA LEU A 12 5.50 6.43 4.88
C LEU A 12 4.87 6.16 3.50
N ALA A 13 3.64 6.64 3.27
CA ALA A 13 2.95 6.46 2.00
C ALA A 13 3.62 7.28 0.88
N GLN A 14 3.95 8.55 1.15
CA GLN A 14 4.69 9.43 0.24
C GLN A 14 6.04 8.81 -0.14
N ASP A 15 6.83 8.35 0.85
CA ASP A 15 8.13 7.72 0.63
C ASP A 15 8.03 6.49 -0.28
N TYR A 16 6.99 5.67 -0.07
CA TYR A 16 6.75 4.47 -0.86
C TYR A 16 6.37 4.82 -2.30
N LEU A 17 5.38 5.68 -2.48
CA LEU A 17 4.82 6.04 -3.79
C LEU A 17 5.81 6.85 -4.62
N GLN A 18 6.61 7.72 -3.99
CA GLN A 18 7.71 8.38 -4.66
C GLN A 18 8.70 7.37 -5.23
N CYS A 19 8.96 6.29 -4.48
CA CYS A 19 9.85 5.24 -4.92
C CYS A 19 9.26 4.37 -6.04
N VAL A 20 7.95 4.12 -6.01
CA VAL A 20 7.22 3.46 -7.10
C VAL A 20 7.29 4.31 -8.38
N TRP A 21 7.28 5.64 -8.25
CA TRP A 21 7.34 6.56 -9.39
C TRP A 21 8.74 6.71 -10.00
N GLN A 22 9.79 6.91 -9.19
CA GLN A 22 11.14 7.26 -9.64
C GLN A 22 12.06 6.06 -9.94
N GLU A 23 11.51 4.85 -9.97
CA GLU A 23 12.22 3.56 -9.97
C GLU A 23 13.00 3.28 -8.66
N PRO A 24 13.03 2.02 -8.16
CA PRO A 24 13.53 1.69 -6.82
C PRO A 24 15.00 2.01 -6.53
N SER A 25 15.82 2.26 -7.56
CA SER A 25 17.26 2.48 -7.43
C SER A 25 17.65 3.89 -6.95
N LEU A 26 16.69 4.83 -6.89
CA LEU A 26 16.96 6.25 -6.64
C LEU A 26 16.36 6.78 -5.32
N CYS A 27 15.78 5.93 -4.48
CA CYS A 27 14.98 6.36 -3.33
C CYS A 27 15.81 6.54 -2.04
N PRO A 28 15.98 7.76 -1.51
CA PRO A 28 16.48 7.96 -0.15
C PRO A 28 15.35 7.72 0.85
N ALA A 29 15.24 6.50 1.40
CA ALA A 29 14.28 6.22 2.46
C ALA A 29 14.79 6.78 3.82
N PRO A 30 14.12 7.77 4.41
CA PRO A 30 14.62 8.53 5.55
C PRO A 30 14.62 7.72 6.85
N SER A 31 13.68 6.78 7.01
CA SER A 31 13.53 5.97 8.23
C SER A 31 13.76 4.47 7.99
N LYS A 32 14.03 3.74 9.07
CA LYS A 32 14.15 2.28 9.04
C LYS A 32 12.82 1.61 8.68
N ALA A 33 11.71 2.12 9.21
CA ALA A 33 10.36 1.69 8.85
C ALA A 33 10.11 1.86 7.35
N SER A 34 10.43 3.05 6.80
CA SER A 34 10.27 3.37 5.38
C SER A 34 11.06 2.41 4.47
N ARG A 35 12.34 2.17 4.77
CA ARG A 35 13.17 1.19 4.03
C ARG A 35 12.57 -0.21 4.01
N LEU A 36 12.11 -0.67 5.18
CA LEU A 36 11.59 -2.02 5.32
C LEU A 36 10.22 -2.15 4.66
N LEU A 37 9.36 -1.13 4.81
CA LEU A 37 8.07 -1.01 4.15
C LEU A 37 8.23 -1.06 2.64
N GLN A 38 9.12 -0.24 2.07
CA GLN A 38 9.42 -0.26 0.63
C GLN A 38 9.76 -1.68 0.19
N LYS A 39 10.69 -2.35 0.87
CA LYS A 39 11.09 -3.72 0.51
C LYS A 39 9.91 -4.71 0.49
N VAL A 40 9.08 -4.74 1.54
CA VAL A 40 7.98 -5.71 1.63
C VAL A 40 6.81 -5.33 0.72
N ALA A 41 6.48 -4.04 0.62
CA ALA A 41 5.39 -3.53 -0.21
C ALA A 41 5.71 -3.67 -1.70
N PHE A 42 6.96 -3.44 -2.14
CA PHE A 42 7.35 -3.74 -3.53
C PHE A 42 7.19 -5.22 -3.86
N SER A 43 7.50 -6.11 -2.92
CA SER A 43 7.32 -7.54 -3.13
C SER A 43 5.84 -7.91 -3.23
N ALA A 44 5.01 -7.36 -2.34
CA ALA A 44 3.56 -7.55 -2.40
C ALA A 44 2.96 -6.96 -3.69
N GLN A 45 3.37 -5.75 -4.08
CA GLN A 45 2.92 -5.09 -5.30
C GLN A 45 3.23 -5.92 -6.54
N LYS A 46 4.44 -6.48 -6.66
CA LYS A 46 4.78 -7.36 -7.79
C LYS A 46 3.87 -8.59 -7.86
N GLU A 47 3.53 -9.17 -6.72
CA GLU A 47 2.64 -10.33 -6.65
C GLU A 47 1.19 -9.93 -7.01
N VAL A 48 0.72 -8.77 -6.54
CA VAL A 48 -0.58 -8.20 -6.91
C VAL A 48 -0.64 -7.92 -8.41
N GLU A 49 0.34 -7.22 -8.98
CA GLU A 49 0.43 -6.91 -10.42
C GLU A 49 0.43 -8.19 -11.26
N LYS A 50 1.16 -9.23 -10.83
CA LYS A 50 1.22 -10.52 -11.51
C LYS A 50 -0.12 -11.27 -11.47
N ASN A 51 -0.73 -11.38 -10.29
CA ASN A 51 -1.94 -12.18 -10.09
C ASN A 51 -3.19 -11.48 -10.63
N LEU A 52 -3.24 -10.15 -10.57
CA LEU A 52 -4.34 -9.36 -11.08
C LEU A 52 -4.14 -8.88 -12.52
N LYS A 53 -3.03 -9.26 -13.19
CA LYS A 53 -2.69 -8.82 -14.54
C LYS A 53 -3.88 -8.82 -15.52
N PRO A 54 -4.70 -9.89 -15.64
CA PRO A 54 -5.82 -9.91 -16.59
C PRO A 54 -6.92 -8.90 -16.27
N TYR A 55 -7.13 -8.59 -15.00
CA TYR A 55 -8.13 -7.59 -14.56
C TYR A 55 -7.57 -6.19 -14.74
N LEU A 56 -6.34 -5.98 -14.29
CA LEU A 56 -5.64 -4.72 -14.44
C LEU A 56 -5.59 -4.35 -15.93
N GLU A 57 -5.21 -5.23 -16.85
CA GLU A 57 -5.13 -4.90 -18.29
C GLU A 57 -6.44 -4.40 -18.91
N ASN A 58 -7.60 -4.85 -18.41
CA ASN A 58 -8.93 -4.45 -18.92
C ASN A 58 -9.56 -3.30 -18.13
N PHE A 59 -8.85 -2.80 -17.12
CA PHE A 59 -9.36 -1.82 -16.17
C PHE A 59 -8.58 -0.51 -16.32
N GLU A 60 -9.30 0.54 -16.67
CA GLU A 60 -8.77 1.89 -16.85
C GLU A 60 -9.00 2.72 -15.59
N VAL A 61 -7.94 3.40 -15.15
CA VAL A 61 -8.00 4.42 -14.09
C VAL A 61 -7.71 5.74 -14.79
N THR A 62 -8.71 6.61 -14.94
CA THR A 62 -8.59 7.81 -15.79
C THR A 62 -8.28 9.08 -15.00
N SER A 63 -8.57 9.08 -13.70
CA SER A 63 -8.39 10.23 -12.81
C SER A 63 -8.00 9.81 -11.38
N ILE A 64 -7.56 10.78 -10.57
CA ILE A 64 -7.30 10.56 -9.13
C ILE A 64 -8.59 10.18 -8.38
N ASP A 65 -9.73 10.74 -8.79
CA ASP A 65 -11.03 10.41 -8.19
C ASP A 65 -11.39 8.95 -8.47
N ASP A 66 -11.18 8.45 -9.70
CA ASP A 66 -11.33 7.04 -10.00
C ASP A 66 -10.43 6.21 -9.09
N ALA A 67 -9.14 6.56 -9.01
CA ALA A 67 -8.18 5.84 -8.18
C ALA A 67 -8.63 5.78 -6.71
N ARG A 68 -9.13 6.88 -6.15
CA ARG A 68 -9.65 6.95 -4.77
C ARG A 68 -10.89 6.07 -4.59
N ILE A 69 -11.85 6.12 -5.51
CA ILE A 69 -13.07 5.28 -5.46
C ILE A 69 -12.69 3.80 -5.47
N ILE A 70 -11.82 3.41 -6.39
CA ILE A 70 -11.38 2.04 -6.57
C ILE A 70 -10.60 1.56 -5.35
N PHE A 71 -9.69 2.41 -4.86
CA PHE A 71 -8.95 2.15 -3.63
C PHE A 71 -9.90 1.86 -2.46
N ASN A 72 -10.85 2.75 -2.18
CA ASN A 72 -11.78 2.58 -1.08
C ASN A 72 -12.62 1.31 -1.23
N GLN A 73 -13.15 1.02 -2.41
CA GLN A 73 -13.94 -0.19 -2.64
C GLN A 73 -13.15 -1.47 -2.39
N VAL A 74 -11.90 -1.54 -2.88
CA VAL A 74 -11.06 -2.72 -2.68
C VAL A 74 -10.64 -2.85 -1.21
N MET A 75 -10.27 -1.75 -0.55
CA MET A 75 -9.84 -1.78 0.84
C MET A 75 -11.01 -2.05 1.80
N GLU A 76 -12.19 -1.48 1.57
CA GLU A 76 -13.40 -1.82 2.33
C GLU A 76 -13.71 -3.31 2.25
N LYS A 77 -13.57 -3.90 1.05
CA LYS A 77 -13.77 -5.33 0.85
C LYS A 77 -12.68 -6.17 1.52
N GLU A 78 -11.42 -5.78 1.40
CA GLU A 78 -10.29 -6.51 2.00
C GLU A 78 -10.37 -6.59 3.52
N PHE A 79 -10.93 -5.56 4.17
CA PHE A 79 -11.05 -5.47 5.62
C PHE A 79 -12.46 -5.76 6.14
N GLU A 80 -13.38 -6.26 5.30
CA GLU A 80 -14.78 -6.48 5.67
C GLU A 80 -14.97 -7.55 6.77
N ASP A 81 -14.04 -8.50 6.86
CA ASP A 81 -14.04 -9.56 7.87
C ASP A 81 -13.52 -9.09 9.25
N GLY A 82 -13.09 -7.83 9.35
CA GLY A 82 -12.57 -7.22 10.57
C GLY A 82 -11.17 -7.71 10.97
N ILE A 83 -10.50 -8.53 10.16
CA ILE A 83 -9.17 -9.05 10.45
C ILE A 83 -8.11 -8.03 10.01
N ILE A 84 -7.37 -7.51 10.99
CA ILE A 84 -6.25 -6.59 10.75
C ILE A 84 -4.95 -7.29 11.13
N ASN A 85 -3.98 -7.28 10.22
CA ASN A 85 -2.62 -7.72 10.49
C ASN A 85 -1.63 -6.92 9.64
N TRP A 86 -0.34 -7.02 9.98
CA TRP A 86 0.70 -6.30 9.27
C TRP A 86 0.82 -6.65 7.77
N GLY A 87 0.51 -7.88 7.38
CA GLY A 87 0.50 -8.30 5.97
C GLY A 87 -0.57 -7.56 5.17
N ARG A 88 -1.80 -7.49 5.70
CA ARG A 88 -2.88 -6.70 5.12
C ARG A 88 -2.64 -5.19 5.18
N ILE A 89 -1.91 -4.69 6.17
CA ILE A 89 -1.52 -3.27 6.16
C ILE A 89 -0.54 -3.00 5.00
N VAL A 90 0.36 -3.93 4.70
CA VAL A 90 1.31 -3.79 3.57
C VAL A 90 0.60 -3.81 2.22
N THR A 91 -0.48 -4.58 2.06
CA THR A 91 -1.24 -4.62 0.80
C THR A 91 -1.92 -3.29 0.49
N ILE A 92 -2.30 -2.49 1.50
CA ILE A 92 -2.82 -1.13 1.31
C ILE A 92 -1.80 -0.26 0.54
N PHE A 93 -0.53 -0.24 0.98
CA PHE A 93 0.53 0.49 0.28
C PHE A 93 0.76 -0.06 -1.11
N ALA A 94 0.87 -1.39 -1.22
CA ALA A 94 1.10 -2.06 -2.49
C ALA A 94 0.03 -1.72 -3.53
N PHE A 95 -1.24 -1.71 -3.13
CA PHE A 95 -2.35 -1.37 -4.02
C PHE A 95 -2.35 0.12 -4.42
N GLY A 96 -2.02 1.02 -3.49
CA GLY A 96 -1.77 2.43 -3.83
C GLY A 96 -0.68 2.58 -4.91
N GLY A 97 0.38 1.78 -4.84
CA GLY A 97 1.44 1.74 -5.86
C GLY A 97 0.98 1.15 -7.20
N VAL A 98 0.05 0.18 -7.20
CA VAL A 98 -0.59 -0.32 -8.43
C VAL A 98 -1.41 0.79 -9.09
N LEU A 99 -2.23 1.50 -8.32
CA LEU A 99 -3.07 2.60 -8.82
C LEU A 99 -2.23 3.75 -9.37
N LEU A 100 -1.14 4.11 -8.68
CA LEU A 100 -0.20 5.12 -9.15
C LEU A 100 0.39 4.76 -10.53
N LYS A 101 0.75 3.50 -10.77
CA LYS A 101 1.27 3.04 -12.07
C LYS A 101 0.19 2.95 -13.16
N LYS A 102 -1.08 2.86 -12.76
CA LYS A 102 -2.24 2.77 -13.65
C LYS A 102 -2.74 4.11 -14.15
N LEU A 103 -2.51 5.18 -13.39
CA LEU A 103 -2.90 6.52 -13.80
C LEU A 103 -2.20 6.94 -15.11
N PRO A 104 -2.87 7.73 -15.95
CA PRO A 104 -2.29 8.21 -17.19
C PRO A 104 -1.05 9.04 -16.89
N ARG A 105 0.11 8.63 -17.42
CA ARG A 105 1.32 9.43 -17.36
C ARG A 105 1.17 10.61 -18.31
N GLN A 106 0.72 11.78 -17.84
CA GLN A 106 0.90 12.99 -18.66
C GLN A 106 2.40 13.24 -18.75
N GLN A 107 2.91 13.39 -19.99
CA GLN A 107 4.34 13.39 -20.32
C GLN A 107 5.10 14.65 -19.85
N THR A 108 4.51 15.48 -19.00
CA THR A 108 5.06 16.76 -18.58
C THR A 108 4.70 16.99 -17.12
N ASP A 109 5.69 16.87 -16.24
CA ASP A 109 5.69 17.36 -14.84
C ASP A 109 4.40 17.16 -14.04
N LEU A 110 3.70 16.04 -14.23
CA LEU A 110 2.70 15.60 -13.26
C LEU A 110 3.39 14.78 -12.18
N ASP A 111 3.25 15.08 -10.89
CA ASP A 111 3.13 16.35 -10.19
C ASP A 111 3.38 15.92 -8.74
N VAL A 112 4.06 16.72 -7.92
CA VAL A 112 4.12 16.44 -6.47
C VAL A 112 2.70 16.22 -5.91
N ASP A 113 1.71 16.86 -6.54
CA ASP A 113 0.28 16.75 -6.28
C ASP A 113 -0.33 15.34 -6.48
N THR A 114 0.08 14.55 -7.48
CA THR A 114 -0.49 13.20 -7.67
C THR A 114 -0.04 12.24 -6.56
N ASN A 115 1.26 12.27 -6.23
CA ASN A 115 1.78 11.48 -5.12
C ASN A 115 1.14 11.92 -3.79
N GLU A 116 1.02 13.23 -3.58
CA GLU A 116 0.35 13.80 -2.41
C GLU A 116 -1.09 13.29 -2.27
N GLN A 117 -1.89 13.36 -3.33
CA GLN A 117 -3.29 12.94 -3.26
C GLN A 117 -3.45 11.43 -2.99
N ILE A 118 -2.60 10.57 -3.58
CA ILE A 118 -2.65 9.12 -3.36
C ILE A 118 -2.14 8.77 -1.96
N SER A 119 -1.02 9.34 -1.55
CA SER A 119 -0.49 9.14 -0.20
C SER A 119 -1.47 9.61 0.88
N SER A 120 -2.19 10.70 0.61
CA SER A 120 -3.26 11.22 1.46
C SER A 120 -4.37 10.18 1.69
N PHE A 121 -5.02 9.67 0.65
CA PHE A 121 -6.12 8.71 0.87
C PHE A 121 -5.62 7.35 1.40
N VAL A 122 -4.38 6.95 1.08
CA VAL A 122 -3.75 5.76 1.67
C VAL A 122 -3.60 5.95 3.18
N ALA A 123 -3.08 7.11 3.61
CA ALA A 123 -2.90 7.43 5.01
C ALA A 123 -4.25 7.58 5.73
N GLU A 124 -5.24 8.22 5.11
CA GLU A 124 -6.61 8.33 5.64
C GLU A 124 -7.16 6.94 5.96
N PHE A 125 -7.09 6.00 5.01
CA PHE A 125 -7.61 4.65 5.22
C PHE A 125 -6.87 3.92 6.35
N ILE A 126 -5.54 3.95 6.35
CA ILE A 126 -4.72 3.28 7.38
C ILE A 126 -5.03 3.86 8.76
N THR A 127 -5.01 5.19 8.90
CA THR A 127 -5.23 5.84 10.19
C THR A 127 -6.65 5.59 10.70
N ASN A 128 -7.66 5.66 9.84
CA ASN A 128 -9.06 5.50 10.24
C ASN A 128 -9.43 4.05 10.56
N ASN A 129 -8.93 3.09 9.77
CA ASN A 129 -9.38 1.69 9.88
C ASN A 129 -8.41 0.80 10.65
N THR A 130 -7.11 1.12 10.67
CA THR A 130 -6.07 0.25 11.25
C THR A 130 -5.26 0.92 12.36
N GLY A 131 -5.40 2.23 12.57
CA GLY A 131 -4.57 3.01 13.49
C GLY A 131 -4.60 2.49 14.94
N GLU A 132 -5.78 2.11 15.44
CA GLU A 132 -5.91 1.54 16.79
C GLU A 132 -5.18 0.20 16.90
N TRP A 133 -5.34 -0.67 15.90
CA TRP A 133 -4.65 -1.96 15.87
C TRP A 133 -3.13 -1.78 15.79
N ILE A 134 -2.66 -0.86 14.95
CA ILE A 134 -1.24 -0.51 14.83
C ILE A 134 -0.67 -0.12 16.20
N ARG A 135 -1.36 0.75 16.94
CA ARG A 135 -0.95 1.20 18.27
C ARG A 135 -0.90 0.05 19.28
N GLN A 136 -1.93 -0.79 19.30
CA GLN A 136 -2.00 -1.96 20.19
C GLN A 136 -0.94 -3.01 19.87
N ASN A 137 -0.45 -3.06 18.63
CA ASN A 137 0.55 -4.03 18.16
C ASN A 137 1.97 -3.44 18.06
N GLY A 138 2.29 -2.43 18.88
CA GLY A 138 3.65 -1.92 19.03
C GLY A 138 4.05 -0.83 18.01
N GLY A 139 3.11 -0.36 17.21
CA GLY A 139 3.35 0.67 16.21
C GLY A 139 4.36 0.26 15.13
N TRP A 140 4.85 1.24 14.39
CA TRP A 140 5.78 0.98 13.29
C TRP A 140 7.18 0.56 13.78
N GLU A 141 7.67 1.14 14.88
CA GLU A 141 9.03 0.87 15.39
C GLU A 141 9.14 -0.45 16.17
N ASN A 142 8.20 -0.75 17.07
CA ASN A 142 8.27 -1.96 17.91
C ASN A 142 7.37 -3.10 17.41
N GLY A 143 6.44 -2.83 16.50
CA GLY A 143 5.57 -3.81 15.87
C GLY A 143 6.05 -4.18 14.47
N PHE A 144 5.83 -3.27 13.51
CA PHE A 144 6.13 -3.52 12.10
C PHE A 144 7.60 -3.90 11.86
N ILE A 145 8.54 -3.07 12.30
CA ILE A 145 9.96 -3.34 12.09
C ILE A 145 10.36 -4.69 12.70
N LYS A 146 9.90 -5.00 13.92
CA LYS A 146 10.20 -6.27 14.58
C LYS A 146 9.62 -7.48 13.85
N LYS A 147 8.45 -7.33 13.24
CA LYS A 147 7.81 -8.38 12.45
C LYS A 147 8.56 -8.69 11.15
N PHE A 148 9.14 -7.69 10.50
CA PHE A 148 9.78 -7.83 9.17
C PHE A 148 11.31 -7.71 9.17
N GLU A 149 11.95 -7.45 10.32
CA GLU A 149 13.42 -7.50 10.47
C GLU A 149 13.98 -8.88 10.05
N PRO A 150 15.21 -8.93 9.50
CA PRO A 150 15.72 -10.13 8.85
C PRO A 150 16.18 -11.20 9.85
N THR A 151 15.21 -11.96 10.35
CA THR A 151 15.33 -13.38 10.74
C THR A 151 14.29 -14.26 10.04
N SER A 152 13.37 -13.68 9.25
CA SER A 152 12.29 -14.43 8.59
C SER A 152 11.76 -13.78 7.29
N GLY A 153 12.65 -13.23 6.46
CA GLY A 153 12.25 -12.56 5.20
C GLY A 153 11.56 -13.46 4.15
N TRP A 154 11.60 -14.79 4.32
CA TRP A 154 10.99 -15.76 3.40
C TRP A 154 9.59 -16.24 3.83
N LEU A 155 9.21 -16.11 5.10
CA LEU A 155 7.93 -16.64 5.61
C LEU A 155 6.75 -15.69 5.37
N VAL A 156 7.02 -14.40 5.15
CA VAL A 156 6.00 -13.35 4.91
C VAL A 156 5.34 -13.47 3.53
N LEU A 157 6.05 -14.02 2.54
CA LEU A 157 5.53 -14.19 1.18
C LEU A 157 4.38 -15.20 1.11
N LEU A 158 4.32 -16.18 2.03
CA LEU A 158 3.29 -17.20 2.04
C LEU A 158 1.94 -16.70 2.58
N ASP A 159 1.96 -15.70 3.47
CA ASP A 159 0.73 -15.13 4.05
C ASP A 159 0.06 -14.17 3.04
N VAL A 160 0.82 -13.27 2.41
CA VAL A 160 0.29 -12.30 1.43
C VAL A 160 -0.26 -12.98 0.17
N ALA A 161 0.37 -14.06 -0.31
CA ALA A 161 -0.10 -14.80 -1.48
C ALA A 161 -1.45 -15.51 -1.23
N GLY A 162 -1.74 -15.94 0.00
CA GLY A 162 -3.02 -16.55 0.36
C GLY A 162 -4.19 -15.58 0.31
N HIS A 163 -3.99 -14.33 0.73
CA HIS A 163 -5.03 -13.29 0.71
C HIS A 163 -5.31 -12.75 -0.72
N ILE A 164 -4.30 -12.66 -1.59
CA ILE A 164 -4.48 -12.28 -3.01
C ILE A 164 -5.35 -13.32 -3.75
N TRP A 165 -5.30 -14.60 -3.35
CA TRP A 165 -6.13 -15.66 -3.93
C TRP A 165 -7.62 -15.46 -3.63
N GLU A 166 -7.97 -14.98 -2.43
CA GLU A 166 -9.36 -14.70 -2.08
C GLU A 166 -9.90 -13.48 -2.84
N MET A 167 -9.07 -12.44 -3.06
CA MET A 167 -9.44 -11.27 -3.88
C MET A 167 -9.90 -11.65 -5.30
N LEU A 168 -9.31 -12.70 -5.89
CA LEU A 168 -9.63 -13.20 -7.23
C LEU A 168 -10.99 -13.90 -7.35
N PHE A 169 -11.55 -14.40 -6.25
CA PHE A 169 -12.86 -15.07 -6.28
C PHE A 169 -14.02 -14.07 -6.36
N TYR A 170 -13.80 -12.83 -5.92
CA TYR A 170 -14.86 -11.84 -5.72
C TYR A 170 -14.95 -10.78 -6.81
N LEU A 171 -13.88 -10.47 -7.55
CA LEU A 171 -13.95 -9.65 -8.79
C LEU A 171 -14.60 -10.41 -9.98
N LYS A 172 -15.13 -11.60 -9.72
CA LYS A 172 -15.76 -12.50 -10.68
C LYS A 172 -17.30 -12.44 -10.64
N GLN A 173 -17.90 -11.72 -9.69
CA GLN A 173 -19.35 -11.43 -9.63
C GLN A 173 -19.63 -10.00 -10.09
#